data_AF-A0A950E957-F1
#
_entry.id   AF-A0A950E957-F1
#
_cell.length_a   1.000
_cell.length_b   1.000
_cell.length_c   1.000
_cell.angle_alpha   90.00
_cell.angle_beta   90.00
_cell.angle_gamma   90.00
#
_symmetry.space_group_name_H-M   'P 1'
#
loop_
_entity.id
_entity.type
_entity.pdbx_description
1 polymer ?
#
loop_
_entity_poly.entity_id
_entity_poly.type
_entity_poly.pdbx_seq_one_letter_code
_entity_poly.pdbx_strand_id
1 'polypeptide(L)' 'SLKYAVVAGAVAGGGLTVIANAPNPAGQSILVSRFGDERISAAKLFLWAIVPTGIMGAAFMLLR' A
#
# COMPACT_ATOMS: atom_id res chain seq x y z
N SER A 1 -17.11 2.32 -17.18
CA SER A 1 -18.27 2.51 -16.28
C SER A 1 -17.79 3.09 -14.97
N LEU A 2 -18.60 3.93 -14.30
CA LEU A 2 -18.29 4.46 -12.97
C LEU A 2 -18.01 3.32 -11.96
N LYS A 3 -18.77 2.21 -12.05
CA LYS A 3 -18.56 1.00 -11.23
C LYS A 3 -17.13 0.44 -11.38
N TYR A 4 -16.61 0.41 -12.60
CA TYR A 4 -15.25 -0.05 -12.87
C TYR A 4 -14.21 0.91 -12.29
N ALA A 5 -14.40 2.22 -12.47
CA ALA A 5 -13.46 3.22 -11.93
C ALA A 5 -13.37 3.15 -10.39
N VAL A 6 -14.50 2.94 -9.72
CA VAL A 6 -14.54 2.77 -8.25
C VAL A 6 -13.76 1.52 -7.82
N VAL A 7 -13.98 0.38 -8.48
CA VAL A 7 -13.26 -0.87 -8.14
C VAL A 7 -11.77 -0.77 -8.48
N ALA A 8 -11.43 -0.28 -9.67
CA ALA A 8 -10.04 -0.12 -10.10
C ALA A 8 -9.27 0.83 -9.17
N GLY A 9 -9.89 1.94 -8.75
CA GLY A 9 -9.32 2.86 -7.78
C GLY A 9 -9.12 2.23 -6.41
N ALA A 10 -10.11 1.50 -5.91
CA ALA A 10 -10.02 0.81 -4.62
C ALA A 10 -8.93 -0.27 -4.62
N VAL A 11 -8.82 -1.06 -5.70
CA VAL A 11 -7.82 -2.13 -5.81
C VAL A 11 -6.41 -1.56 -6.00
N ALA A 12 -6.22 -0.56 -6.87
CA ALA A 12 -4.93 0.09 -7.08
C ALA A 12 -4.44 0.82 -5.82
N GLY A 13 -5.35 1.47 -5.08
CA GLY A 13 -5.07 2.12 -3.80
C GLY A 13 -4.76 1.15 -2.66
N GLY A 14 -4.98 -0.16 -2.84
CA GLY A 14 -4.74 -1.20 -1.84
C GLY A 14 -3.31 -1.20 -1.29
N GLY A 15 -2.30 -0.92 -2.12
CA GLY A 15 -0.90 -0.83 -1.70
C GLY A 15 -0.62 0.27 -0.65
N LEU A 16 -1.33 1.40 -0.74
CA LEU A 16 -1.19 2.51 0.20
C LEU A 16 -1.88 2.25 1.56
N THR A 17 -2.76 1.25 1.65
CA THR A 17 -3.48 0.93 2.90
C THR A 17 -2.57 0.46 4.03
N VAL A 18 -1.35 0.01 3.70
CA VAL A 18 -0.29 -0.34 4.67
C VAL A 18 -0.03 0.81 5.65
N ILE A 19 -0.30 2.05 5.25
CA ILE A 19 -0.08 3.25 6.05
C ILE A 19 -1.40 3.94 6.42
N ALA A 20 -2.44 3.79 5.59
CA ALA A 20 -3.72 4.44 5.81
C ALA A 20 -4.58 3.78 6.91
N ASN A 21 -4.33 2.50 7.22
CA ASN A 21 -5.15 1.75 8.18
C ASN A 21 -4.44 1.60 9.53
N ALA A 22 -4.95 2.21 10.60
CA ALA A 22 -4.34 2.20 11.95
C ALA A 22 -3.91 0.83 12.51
N PRO A 23 -4.63 -0.28 12.26
CA PRO A 23 -4.17 -1.64 12.60
C PRO A 23 -2.84 -2.05 11.95
N ASN A 24 -2.50 -1.52 10.76
CA ASN A 24 -1.26 -1.87 10.07
C ASN A 24 -0.02 -1.28 10.80
N PRO A 25 0.04 0.02 11.15
CA PRO A 25 1.06 0.56 12.05
C PRO A 25 1.09 -0.10 13.43
N ALA A 26 -0.06 -0.52 13.97
CA ALA A 26 -0.11 -1.23 15.25
C ALA A 26 0.52 -2.63 15.15
N GLY A 27 0.29 -3.37 14.06
CA GLY A 27 0.98 -4.64 13.82
C GLY A 27 2.49 -4.43 13.64
N GLN A 28 2.87 -3.39 12.92
CA GLN A 28 4.28 -3.00 12.72
C GLN A 28 4.99 -2.67 14.04
N SER A 29 4.32 -1.99 14.98
CA SER A 29 4.91 -1.67 16.28
C SER A 29 5.07 -2.89 17.19
N ILE A 30 4.19 -3.89 17.09
CA ILE A 30 4.33 -5.18 17.80
C ILE A 30 5.52 -5.98 17.27
N LEU A 31 5.71 -5.98 15.95
CA LEU A 31 6.79 -6.74 15.30
C LEU A 31 8.13 -5.99 15.27
N VAL A 32 8.21 -4.74 15.76
CA VAL A 32 9.41 -3.89 15.67
C VAL A 32 10.66 -4.54 16.26
N SER A 33 10.52 -5.38 17.29
CA SER A 33 11.63 -6.13 17.91
C SER A 33 12.25 -7.19 17.00
N ARG A 34 11.55 -7.62 15.94
CA ARG A 34 12.04 -8.59 14.95
C ARG A 34 12.82 -7.93 13.80
N PHE A 35 12.73 -6.61 13.64
CA PHE A 35 13.38 -5.89 12.53
C PHE A 35 14.79 -5.36 12.87
N GLY A 36 15.31 -5.64 14.06
CA GLY A 36 16.64 -5.20 14.51
C GLY A 36 16.68 -3.70 14.85
N ASP A 37 17.86 -3.09 14.79
CA ASP A 37 18.06 -1.66 15.10
C ASP A 37 17.38 -0.73 14.09
N GLU A 38 17.14 -1.20 12.86
CA GLU A 38 16.30 -0.50 11.89
C GLU A 38 14.81 -0.70 12.23
N ARG A 39 14.23 0.30 12.90
CA ARG A 39 12.77 0.40 13.00
C ARG A 39 12.15 0.57 11.61
N ILE A 40 10.90 0.15 11.48
CA ILE A 40 10.12 0.34 10.27
C ILE A 40 9.85 1.83 10.05
N SER A 41 10.34 2.38 8.93
CA SER A 41 10.08 3.77 8.54
C SER A 41 8.81 3.88 7.70
N ALA A 42 7.84 4.68 8.17
CA ALA A 42 6.61 4.98 7.43
C ALA A 42 6.88 5.64 6.06
N ALA A 43 7.92 6.47 5.96
CA ALA A 43 8.31 7.12 4.71
C ALA A 43 8.87 6.11 3.69
N LYS A 44 9.75 5.19 4.15
CA LYS A 44 10.25 4.10 3.29
C LYS A 44 9.08 3.21 2.84
N LEU A 45 8.17 2.84 3.73
CA LEU A 45 6.95 2.09 3.40
C LEU A 45 6.10 2.78 2.33
N PHE A 46 5.90 4.09 2.44
CA PHE A 46 5.13 4.86 1.47
C PHE A 46 5.77 4.82 0.09
N LEU A 47 7.08 5.06 0.05
CA LEU A 47 7.82 5.03 -1.20
C LEU A 47 7.75 3.65 -1.86
N TRP A 48 7.89 2.59 -1.08
CA TRP A 48 7.76 1.21 -1.58
C TRP A 48 6.33 0.83 -1.95
N ALA A 49 5.30 1.45 -1.36
CA ALA A 49 3.89 1.23 -1.70
C ALA A 49 3.49 1.86 -3.06
N ILE A 50 4.21 2.90 -3.51
CA ILE A 50 3.97 3.53 -4.83
C ILE A 50 4.18 2.53 -5.97
N VAL A 51 5.19 1.66 -5.87
CA VAL A 51 5.51 0.69 -6.92
C VAL A 51 4.35 -0.27 -7.21
N PRO A 52 3.83 -1.06 -6.24
CA PRO A 52 2.69 -1.95 -6.49
C PRO A 52 1.40 -1.20 -6.85
N THR A 53 1.17 0.00 -6.27
CA THR A 53 0.02 0.84 -6.66
C THR A 53 0.12 1.31 -8.11
N GLY A 54 1.31 1.72 -8.55
CA GLY A 54 1.58 2.10 -9.93
C GLY A 54 1.43 0.92 -10.90
N ILE A 55 1.90 -0.28 -10.51
CA ILE A 55 1.73 -1.51 -11.30
C ILE A 55 0.24 -1.83 -11.48
N MET A 56 -0.57 -1.75 -10.42
CA MET A 56 -2.01 -1.98 -10.54
C MET A 56 -2.73 -0.88 -11.32
N GLY A 57 -2.35 0.38 -11.14
CA GLY A 57 -2.86 1.48 -11.96
C GLY A 57 -2.57 1.26 -13.44
N ALA A 58 -1.34 0.87 -13.78
CA ALA A 58 -0.93 0.54 -15.14
C ALA A 58 -1.69 -0.69 -15.67
N ALA A 59 -1.86 -1.74 -14.87
CA ALA A 59 -2.64 -2.91 -15.27
C ALA A 59 -4.09 -2.54 -15.62
N PHE A 60 -4.80 -1.78 -14.78
CA PHE A 60 -6.17 -1.36 -15.06
C PHE A 60 -6.30 -0.36 -16.23
N MET A 61 -5.22 0.33 -16.58
CA MET A 61 -5.17 1.30 -17.69
C MET A 61 -4.78 0.65 -19.02
N LEU A 62 -3.84 -0.30 -19.01
CA LEU A 62 -3.27 -0.95 -20.21
C LEU A 62 -3.94 -2.27 -20.57
N LEU A 63 -4.45 -3.03 -19.58
CA LEU A 63 -5.09 -4.33 -19.76
C LEU A 63 -6.63 -4.25 -19.68
N ARG A 64 -7.18 -3.05 -19.83
CA ARG A 64 -8.60 -2.73 -19.67
C ARG A 64 -9.53 -3.59 -20.54
#